data_AF-A0A0R3QJ73-F1
#
_entry.id   AF-A0A0R3QJ73-F1
#
_cell.length_a   1.000
_cell.length_b   1.000
_cell.length_c   1.000
_cell.angle_alpha   90.00
_cell.angle_beta   90.00
_cell.angle_gamma   90.00
#
_symmetry.space_group_name_H-M   'P 1'
#
loop_
_entity.id
_entity.type
_entity.pdbx_description
1 polymer ?
#
loop_
_entity_poly.entity_id
_entity_poly.type
_entity_poly.pdbx_seq_one_letter_code
_entity_poly.pdbx_strand_id
1 'polypeptide(L)'
;MHLLQRNRELIGKYAMKDLVAKLPRADQRFRDPNVSDATIGAILGILFETVKHSADFTRNIHECGGTDRLRNLASSHPMYSSRICKYASQVVYIYPSFFFQFVARSN
;
A
#
# COMPACT_ATOMS: atom_id res chain seq x y z
N MET A 1 22.01 17.97 13.95
CA MET A 1 21.75 16.79 13.09
C MET A 1 20.36 16.17 13.26
N HIS A 2 19.44 16.67 14.11
CA HIS A 2 18.12 16.06 14.35
C HIS A 2 16.98 16.46 13.39
N LEU A 3 17.15 17.51 12.57
CA LEU A 3 16.08 17.99 11.67
C LEU A 3 15.84 17.06 10.46
N LEU A 4 16.87 16.36 10.00
CA LEU A 4 16.77 15.48 8.82
C LEU A 4 15.94 14.23 9.07
N GLN A 5 15.84 13.76 10.31
CA GLN A 5 15.09 12.54 10.64
C GLN A 5 13.59 12.84 10.66
N ARG A 6 13.17 13.89 11.37
CA ARG A 6 11.75 14.29 11.43
C ARG A 6 11.21 14.81 10.11
N ASN A 7 12.00 15.53 9.30
CA ASN A 7 11.56 15.95 7.97
C ASN A 7 11.42 14.78 7.01
N ARG A 8 12.29 13.76 7.08
CA ARG A 8 12.17 12.56 6.25
C ARG A 8 10.96 11.71 6.63
N GLU A 9 10.67 11.57 7.92
CA GLU A 9 9.47 10.87 8.39
C GLU A 9 8.18 11.58 7.97
N LEU A 10 8.15 12.92 8.05
CA LEU A 10 7.02 13.72 7.57
C LEU A 10 6.82 13.57 6.05
N ILE A 11 7.88 13.75 5.27
CA ILE A 11 7.83 13.57 3.80
C ILE A 11 7.37 12.14 3.47
N GLY A 12 7.90 11.13 4.17
CA GLY A 12 7.50 9.74 4.02
C GLY A 12 5.99 9.55 4.26
N LYS A 13 5.45 10.09 5.35
CA LYS A 13 4.02 9.99 5.66
C LYS A 13 3.13 10.64 4.60
N TYR A 14 3.47 11.84 4.13
CA TYR A 14 2.70 12.52 3.08
C TYR A 14 2.83 11.80 1.73
N ALA A 15 4.03 11.35 1.36
CA ALA A 15 4.25 10.57 0.15
C ALA A 15 3.48 9.25 0.18
N MET A 16 3.39 8.60 1.34
CA MET A 16 2.58 7.39 1.48
C MET A 16 1.09 7.65 1.31
N LYS A 17 0.59 8.72 1.91
CA LYS A 17 -0.81 9.11 1.72
C LYS A 17 -1.09 9.41 0.24
N ASP A 18 -0.16 10.05 -0.46
CA ASP A 18 -0.25 10.31 -1.90
C ASP A 18 -0.20 9.01 -2.73
N LEU A 19 0.70 8.08 -2.41
CA LEU A 19 0.80 6.76 -3.03
C LEU A 19 -0.49 5.94 -2.85
N VAL A 20 -1.04 5.91 -1.64
CA VAL A 20 -2.30 5.24 -1.33
C VAL A 20 -3.47 5.96 -2.00
N ALA A 21 -3.44 7.28 -2.11
CA ALA A 21 -4.47 8.05 -2.81
C ALA A 21 -4.51 7.73 -4.31
N LYS A 22 -3.36 7.41 -4.92
CA LYS A 22 -3.25 6.94 -6.31
C LYS A 22 -3.79 5.52 -6.54
N LEU A 23 -3.91 4.70 -5.49
CA LEU A 23 -4.60 3.41 -5.62
C LEU A 23 -6.09 3.63 -5.84
N PRO A 24 -6.74 2.79 -6.67
CA PRO A 24 -8.18 2.88 -6.87
C PRO A 24 -8.92 2.78 -5.53
N ARG A 25 -9.95 3.62 -5.36
CA ARG A 25 -10.74 3.63 -4.11
C ARG A 25 -11.57 2.35 -4.05
N ALA A 26 -11.78 1.83 -2.85
CA ALA A 26 -12.60 0.63 -2.63
C ALA A 26 -14.04 0.79 -3.16
N ASP A 27 -14.59 2.01 -3.10
CA ASP A 27 -15.92 2.36 -3.63
C ASP A 27 -15.94 2.72 -5.12
N GLN A 28 -14.79 2.70 -5.81
CA GLN A 28 -14.71 3.16 -7.18
C GLN A 28 -15.31 2.11 -8.12
N ARG A 29 -16.57 2.32 -8.52
CA ARG A 29 -17.30 1.43 -9.44
C ARG A 29 -16.72 1.42 -10.86
N PHE A 30 -15.96 2.46 -11.24
CA PHE A 30 -15.41 2.63 -12.58
C PHE A 30 -13.90 2.81 -12.55
N ARG A 31 -13.21 2.12 -13.44
CA ARG A 31 -11.76 2.17 -13.54
C ARG A 31 -11.39 3.53 -14.14
N ASP A 32 -10.48 4.24 -13.48
CA ASP A 32 -9.97 5.49 -14.03
C ASP A 32 -9.16 5.19 -15.31
N PRO A 33 -9.58 5.67 -16.48
CA PRO A 33 -8.88 5.38 -17.74
C PRO A 33 -7.49 6.02 -17.79
N ASN A 34 -7.22 7.01 -16.94
CA ASN A 34 -5.91 7.65 -16.81
C ASN A 34 -4.89 6.77 -16.06
N VAL A 35 -5.34 5.70 -15.39
CA VAL A 35 -4.50 4.84 -14.57
C VAL A 35 -4.33 3.47 -15.23
N SER A 36 -3.19 3.32 -15.90
CA SER A 36 -2.78 2.08 -16.55
C SER A 36 -2.38 1.00 -15.54
N ASP A 37 -2.53 -0.28 -15.91
CA ASP A 37 -2.11 -1.41 -15.07
C ASP A 37 -0.62 -1.32 -14.72
N ALA A 38 0.22 -0.82 -15.63
CA ALA A 38 1.65 -0.58 -15.37
C ALA A 38 1.89 0.39 -14.20
N THR A 39 1.11 1.47 -14.14
CA THR A 39 1.18 2.45 -13.03
C THR A 39 0.77 1.82 -11.71
N ILE A 40 -0.32 1.05 -11.70
CA ILE A 40 -0.78 0.34 -10.50
C ILE A 40 0.28 -0.67 -10.05
N GLY A 41 0.83 -1.46 -10.98
CA GLY A 41 1.90 -2.41 -10.69
C GLY A 41 3.14 -1.74 -10.10
N ALA A 42 3.53 -0.58 -10.62
CA ALA A 42 4.64 0.20 -10.07
C ALA A 42 4.35 0.67 -8.63
N ILE A 43 3.14 1.19 -8.36
CA ILE A 43 2.73 1.61 -7.01
C ILE A 43 2.72 0.40 -6.06
N LEU A 44 2.15 -0.74 -6.49
CA LEU A 44 2.15 -1.98 -5.72
C LEU A 44 3.57 -2.45 -5.39
N GLY A 45 4.48 -2.39 -6.36
CA GLY A 45 5.90 -2.72 -6.17
C GLY A 45 6.58 -1.81 -5.16
N ILE A 46 6.36 -0.49 -5.27
CA ILE A 46 6.88 0.49 -4.30
C ILE A 46 6.34 0.18 -2.90
N LEU A 47 5.03 -0.03 -2.76
CA LEU A 47 4.41 -0.34 -1.47
C LEU A 47 5.01 -1.62 -0.89
N PHE A 48 5.12 -2.68 -1.69
CA PHE A 48 5.70 -3.97 -1.30
C PHE A 48 7.15 -3.83 -0.80
N GLU A 49 7.98 -3.10 -1.53
CA GLU A 49 9.38 -2.88 -1.14
C GLU A 49 9.46 -2.04 0.15
N THR A 50 8.64 -0.99 0.24
CA THR A 50 8.67 -0.09 1.40
C THR A 50 8.21 -0.80 2.68
N VAL A 51 7.16 -1.63 2.62
CA VAL A 51 6.70 -2.43 3.78
C VAL A 51 7.67 -3.53 4.16
N LYS A 52 8.45 -4.06 3.20
CA LYS A 52 9.53 -5.02 3.48
C LYS A 52 10.69 -4.38 4.24
N HIS A 53 11.03 -3.14 3.91
CA HIS A 53 12.17 -2.46 4.49
C HIS A 53 11.86 -1.74 5.81
N SER A 54 10.61 -1.34 6.06
CA SER A 54 10.24 -0.60 7.27
C SER A 54 8.80 -0.85 7.72
N ALA A 55 8.65 -1.23 8.99
CA ALA A 55 7.34 -1.50 9.60
C ALA A 55 6.54 -0.22 9.91
N ASP A 56 7.20 0.91 10.23
CA ASP A 56 6.54 2.21 10.42
C ASP A 56 5.80 2.67 9.16
N PHE A 57 6.37 2.31 8.02
CA PHE A 57 5.79 2.60 6.72
C PHE A 57 4.54 1.75 6.46
N THR A 58 4.60 0.46 6.79
CA THR A 58 3.42 -0.44 6.80
C THR A 58 2.28 0.13 7.64
N ARG A 59 2.59 0.68 8.83
CA ARG A 59 1.62 1.30 9.73
C ARG A 59 0.97 2.53 9.10
N ASN A 60 1.76 3.45 8.54
CA ASN A 60 1.21 4.66 7.91
C ASN A 60 0.27 4.33 6.73
N ILE A 61 0.61 3.32 5.91
CA ILE A 61 -0.27 2.86 4.83
C ILE A 61 -1.58 2.30 5.40
N HIS A 62 -1.50 1.50 6.46
CA HIS A 62 -2.67 0.95 7.13
C HIS A 62 -3.57 2.06 7.73
N GLU A 63 -2.99 3.02 8.45
CA GLU A 63 -3.72 4.17 9.01
C GLU A 63 -4.37 5.03 7.93
N CYS A 64 -3.79 5.09 6.72
CA CYS A 64 -4.39 5.78 5.57
C CYS A 64 -5.44 4.94 4.81
N GLY A 65 -5.73 3.71 5.25
CA GLY A 65 -6.69 2.81 4.60
C GLY A 65 -6.16 2.11 3.34
N GLY A 66 -4.85 2.07 3.13
CA GLY A 66 -4.26 1.43 1.96
C GLY A 66 -4.45 -0.08 1.93
N THR A 67 -4.52 -0.73 3.09
CA THR A 67 -4.76 -2.19 3.17
C THR A 67 -6.13 -2.58 2.64
N ASP A 68 -7.15 -1.77 2.93
CA ASP A 68 -8.52 -2.00 2.45
C ASP A 68 -8.59 -1.83 0.92
N ARG A 69 -7.95 -0.78 0.39
CA ARG A 69 -7.80 -0.56 -1.05
C ARG A 69 -7.11 -1.72 -1.75
N LEU A 70 -6.02 -2.25 -1.17
CA LEU A 70 -5.30 -3.40 -1.72
C LEU A 70 -6.16 -4.67 -1.73
N ARG A 71 -6.94 -4.90 -0.67
CA ARG A 71 -7.85 -6.05 -0.59
C ARG A 71 -8.97 -5.96 -1.62
N ASN A 72 -9.53 -4.77 -1.78
CA ASN A 72 -10.53 -4.51 -2.81
C ASN A 72 -9.93 -4.71 -4.21
N LEU A 73 -8.73 -4.16 -4.47
CA LEU A 73 -8.01 -4.33 -5.73
C LEU A 73 -7.73 -5.81 -6.03
N ALA A 74 -7.34 -6.61 -5.03
CA ALA A 74 -7.13 -8.04 -5.19
C ALA A 74 -8.40 -8.80 -5.60
N SER A 75 -9.57 -8.32 -5.15
CA SER A 75 -10.89 -8.90 -5.50
C SER A 75 -11.58 -8.20 -6.68
N SER A 76 -10.96 -7.18 -7.28
CA SER A 76 -11.56 -6.38 -8.36
C SER A 76 -11.43 -7.04 -9.74
N HIS A 77 -11.31 -8.37 -9.82
CA HIS A 77 -11.35 -9.08 -11.10
C HIS A 77 -12.80 -9.16 -11.61
N PRO A 78 -13.11 -8.90 -12.90
CA PRO A 78 -12.20 -8.70 -14.05
C PRO A 78 -11.85 -7.24 -14.39
N MET A 79 -12.18 -6.29 -13.52
CA MET A 79 -11.95 -4.85 -13.74
C MET A 79 -10.46 -4.48 -13.91
N TYR A 80 -9.58 -5.21 -13.23
CA TYR A 80 -8.12 -5.13 -13.35
C TYR A 80 -7.52 -6.45 -13.87
N SER A 81 -6.34 -6.37 -14.47
CA SER A 81 -5.63 -7.56 -14.96
C SER A 81 -5.31 -8.53 -13.83
N SER A 82 -5.42 -9.84 -14.08
CA SER A 82 -5.06 -10.89 -13.09
C SER A 82 -3.66 -10.75 -12.51
N ARG A 83 -2.71 -10.13 -13.23
CA ARG A 83 -1.39 -9.79 -12.70
C ARG A 83 -1.47 -8.81 -11.53
N ILE A 84 -2.27 -7.75 -11.67
CA ILE A 84 -2.46 -6.72 -10.64
C ILE A 84 -3.19 -7.30 -9.44
N CYS A 85 -4.26 -8.07 -9.66
CA CYS A 85 -5.01 -8.71 -8.57
C CYS A 85 -4.11 -9.66 -7.76
N LYS A 86 -3.29 -10.48 -8.44
CA LYS A 86 -2.30 -11.36 -7.79
C LYS A 86 -1.27 -10.56 -7.00
N TYR A 87 -0.73 -9.49 -7.58
CA TYR A 87 0.28 -8.67 -6.91
C TYR A 87 -0.29 -8.01 -5.67
N ALA A 88 -1.48 -7.39 -5.77
CA ALA A 88 -2.20 -6.81 -4.64
C ALA A 88 -2.44 -7.85 -3.53
N SER A 89 -2.86 -9.07 -3.90
CA SER A 89 -3.02 -10.17 -2.94
C SER A 89 -1.71 -10.55 -2.23
N GLN A 90 -0.57 -10.53 -2.93
CA GLN A 90 0.74 -10.77 -2.29
C GLN A 90 1.10 -9.67 -1.31
N VAL A 91 0.87 -8.40 -1.66
CA VAL A 91 1.12 -7.30 -0.73
C VAL A 91 0.23 -7.45 0.51
N VAL A 92 -1.07 -7.75 0.31
CA VAL A 92 -2.03 -8.02 1.40
C VAL A 92 -1.57 -9.17 2.29
N TYR A 93 -0.93 -10.21 1.75
CA TYR A 93 -0.42 -11.35 2.54
C TYR A 93 0.81 -10.99 3.39
N ILE A 94 1.60 -10.00 2.97
CA ILE A 94 2.74 -9.51 3.75
C ILE A 94 2.28 -8.71 4.97
N TYR A 95 1.23 -7.89 4.84
CA TYR A 95 0.69 -7.10 5.96
C TYR A 95 0.36 -7.91 7.23
N PRO A 96 -0.38 -9.04 7.21
CA PRO A 96 -0.72 -9.80 8.41
C PRO A 96 0.53 -10.40 9.06
N SER A 97 1.53 -10.82 8.27
CA SER A 97 2.81 -11.30 8.81
C SER A 97 3.53 -10.21 9.62
N PHE A 98 3.54 -8.97 9.11
CA PHE A 98 4.13 -7.82 9.81
C PHE A 98 3.26 -7.33 10.99
N PHE A 99 1.93 -7.38 10.86
CA PHE A 99 1.02 -7.01 11.94
C PHE A 99 1.13 -7.96 13.13
N PHE A 100 1.18 -9.28 12.87
CA PHE A 100 1.40 -10.29 13.91
C PHE A 100 2.78 -10.17 14.55
N GLN A 101 3.83 -9.93 13.75
CA GLN A 101 5.18 -9.74 14.28
C GLN A 101 5.31 -8.47 15.12
N PHE A 102 4.49 -7.44 14.87
CA PHE A 102 4.47 -6.21 15.67
C PHE A 102 3.65 -6.36 16.97
N VAL A 103 2.47 -7.01 16.91
CA VAL A 103 1.68 -7.34 18.10
C VAL A 103 2.49 -8.27 19.03
N ALA A 104 3.19 -9.26 18.48
CA ALA A 104 4.03 -10.16 19.25
C ALA A 104 5.29 -9.50 19.85
N ARG A 105 5.71 -8.32 19.35
CA ARG A 105 6.87 -7.58 19.85
C ARG A 105 6.52 -6.44 20.81
N SER A 106 5.22 -6.20 21.04
CA SER A 106 4.69 -5.26 22.03
C SER A 106 4.16 -5.93 23.29
N ASN A 107 4.56 -7.19 23.56
CA ASN A 107 4.32 -7.86 24.84
C ASN A 107 5.65 -8.19 25.51
#